data_AF-A0A381Y9I1-F1
#
_entry.id   AF-A0A381Y9I1-F1
#
_cell.length_a   1.000
_cell.length_b   1.000
_cell.length_c   1.000
_cell.angle_alpha   90.00
_cell.angle_beta   90.00
_cell.angle_gamma   90.00
#
_symmetry.space_group_name_H-M   'P 1'
#
loop_
_entity.id
_entity.type
_entity.pdbx_description
1 polymer ?
#
loop_
_entity_poly.entity_id
_entity_poly.type
_entity_poly.pdbx_seq_one_letter_code
_entity_poly.pdbx_strand_id
1 'polypeptide(L)' 'SSSYIITNDRMRDHHFNISYNKIVKWKKKNIINYEISKNLPKLFFPKKYSETFQNLNKYTCFFPFNNKENKLQWFFTKIK' A
#
# COMPACT_ATOMS: atom_id res chain seq x y z
N SER A 1 -2.13 -5.02 -18.89
CA SER A 1 -3.30 -5.13 -18.00
C SER A 1 -2.82 -5.51 -16.61
N SER A 2 -3.26 -4.84 -15.55
CA SER A 2 -2.97 -5.25 -14.16
C SER A 2 -4.26 -5.68 -13.49
N SER A 3 -4.30 -6.91 -12.97
CA SER A 3 -5.48 -7.49 -12.32
C SER A 3 -5.32 -7.52 -10.81
N TYR A 4 -6.43 -7.45 -10.09
CA TYR A 4 -6.45 -7.67 -8.64
C TYR A 4 -6.38 -9.16 -8.29
N ILE A 5 -5.82 -9.45 -7.12
CA ILE A 5 -5.77 -10.79 -6.54
C ILE A 5 -6.52 -10.76 -5.21
N ILE A 6 -7.52 -11.63 -5.07
CA ILE A 6 -8.30 -11.74 -3.83
C ILE A 6 -7.66 -12.83 -2.97
N THR A 7 -7.08 -12.47 -1.83
CA THR A 7 -6.49 -13.42 -0.90
C THR A 7 -6.31 -12.81 0.49
N ASN A 8 -6.38 -13.66 1.52
CA ASN A 8 -5.98 -13.33 2.89
C ASN A 8 -4.61 -13.93 3.28
N ASP A 9 -3.95 -14.62 2.34
CA ASP A 9 -2.60 -15.14 2.56
C ASP A 9 -1.62 -13.98 2.72
N ARG A 10 -0.77 -14.09 3.75
CA ARG A 10 0.30 -13.13 4.03
C ARG A 10 1.49 -13.30 3.09
N MET A 11 1.60 -14.43 2.38
CA MET A 11 2.67 -14.82 1.45
C MET A 11 4.06 -14.50 2.01
N ARG A 12 4.39 -15.08 3.18
CA ARG A 12 5.68 -14.89 3.88
C ARG A 12 6.62 -16.09 3.73
N ASP A 13 6.26 -17.02 2.86
CA ASP A 13 7.01 -18.24 2.65
C ASP A 13 8.40 -17.97 2.05
N HIS A 14 9.38 -18.77 2.44
CA HIS A 14 10.76 -18.74 1.96
C HIS A 14 10.88 -19.16 0.49
N HIS A 15 9.86 -19.83 -0.06
CA HIS A 15 9.77 -20.12 -1.50
C HIS A 15 9.80 -18.86 -2.38
N PHE A 16 9.41 -17.69 -1.86
CA PHE A 16 9.45 -16.44 -2.62
C PHE A 16 10.85 -15.79 -2.58
N ASN A 17 11.65 -16.02 -3.61
CA ASN A 17 12.94 -15.32 -3.80
C ASN A 17 12.75 -13.91 -4.39
N ILE A 18 11.93 -13.08 -3.73
CA ILE A 18 11.65 -11.70 -4.13
C ILE A 18 12.03 -10.78 -2.98
N SER A 19 12.69 -9.65 -3.29
CA SER A 19 13.00 -8.61 -2.31
C SER A 19 11.75 -8.23 -1.50
N TYR A 20 11.87 -8.29 -0.17
CA TYR A 20 10.79 -7.97 0.78
C TYR A 20 10.13 -6.61 0.48
N ASN A 21 10.93 -5.58 0.17
CA ASN A 21 10.41 -4.25 -0.13
C ASN A 21 9.58 -4.20 -1.43
N LYS A 22 9.96 -4.99 -2.45
CA LYS A 22 9.22 -5.07 -3.71
C LYS A 22 7.89 -5.80 -3.52
N ILE A 23 7.89 -6.93 -2.81
CA ILE A 23 6.67 -7.70 -2.58
C ILE A 23 5.68 -6.93 -1.70
N VAL A 24 6.13 -6.21 -0.67
CA VAL A 24 5.25 -5.37 0.16
C VAL A 24 4.56 -4.28 -0.67
N LYS A 25 5.31 -3.57 -1.52
CA LYS A 25 4.75 -2.54 -2.42
C LYS A 25 3.73 -3.14 -3.40
N TRP A 26 4.05 -4.31 -3.96
CA TRP A 26 3.17 -5.01 -4.89
C TRP A 26 1.87 -5.49 -4.20
N LYS A 27 1.97 -6.05 -2.99
CA LYS A 27 0.81 -6.47 -2.19
C LYS A 27 -0.13 -5.30 -1.92
N LYS A 28 0.41 -4.16 -1.46
CA LYS A 28 -0.36 -2.92 -1.19
C LYS A 28 -1.15 -2.41 -2.39
N LYS A 29 -0.70 -2.70 -3.62
CA LYS A 29 -1.32 -2.22 -4.86
C LYS A 29 -2.33 -3.20 -5.46
N ASN A 30 -2.10 -4.51 -5.31
CA ASN A 30 -2.80 -5.52 -6.12
C ASN A 30 -3.65 -6.51 -5.30
N ILE A 31 -3.45 -6.63 -3.98
CA ILE A 31 -4.22 -7.57 -3.16
C ILE A 31 -5.51 -6.91 -2.66
N ILE A 32 -6.62 -7.63 -2.82
CA ILE A 32 -7.89 -7.38 -2.15
C ILE A 32 -7.99 -8.38 -1.01
N ASN A 33 -8.04 -7.88 0.22
CA ASN A 33 -8.34 -8.72 1.38
C ASN A 33 -9.85 -8.84 1.55
N TYR A 34 -10.31 -9.86 2.25
CA TYR A 34 -11.73 -10.05 2.50
C TYR A 34 -11.99 -10.48 3.94
N GLU A 35 -13.17 -10.15 4.44
CA GLU A 35 -13.69 -10.63 5.71
C GLU A 35 -15.08 -11.20 5.48
N ILE A 36 -15.37 -12.35 6.08
CA ILE A 36 -16.70 -12.96 6.02
C ILE A 36 -17.34 -12.76 7.39
N SER A 37 -18.34 -11.88 7.44
CA SER A 37 -19.10 -11.60 8.67
C SER A 37 -20.58 -11.83 8.38
N LYS A 38 -21.28 -12.59 9.23
CA LYS A 38 -22.73 -12.84 9.12
C LYS A 38 -23.19 -13.19 7.69
N ASN A 39 -22.45 -14.06 7.01
CA ASN A 39 -22.70 -14.54 5.64
C ASN A 39 -22.58 -13.50 4.51
N LEU A 40 -22.05 -12.30 4.77
CA LEU A 40 -21.77 -11.30 3.75
C LEU A 40 -20.26 -11.08 3.63
N PRO A 41 -19.65 -11.28 2.43
CA PRO A 41 -18.25 -10.99 2.21
C PRO A 41 -18.06 -9.47 2.09
N LYS A 42 -17.17 -8.94 2.91
CA LYS A 42 -16.68 -7.56 2.80
C LYS A 42 -15.30 -7.58 2.15
N LEU A 43 -15.16 -6.90 1.02
CA LEU A 43 -13.89 -6.76 0.31
C LEU A 43 -13.19 -5.46 0.70
N PHE A 44 -11.89 -5.54 0.95
CA PHE A 44 -11.01 -4.42 1.26
C PHE A 44 -10.08 -4.16 0.08
N PHE A 45 -10.46 -3.17 -0.72
CA PHE A 45 -9.68 -2.76 -1.88
C PHE A 45 -8.40 -2.02 -1.46
N PRO A 46 -7.33 -2.13 -2.26
CA PRO A 46 -6.11 -1.38 -2.03
C PRO A 46 -6.36 0.13 -2.16
N LYS A 47 -5.50 0.93 -1.50
CA LYS A 47 -5.60 2.39 -1.55
C LYS A 47 -5.40 2.89 -2.99
N LYS A 48 -6.16 3.92 -3.37
CA LYS A 48 -6.05 4.58 -4.68
C LYS A 48 -4.75 5.39 -4.87
N TYR A 49 -4.00 5.60 -3.80
CA TYR A 49 -2.74 6.34 -3.79
C TYR A 49 -1.62 5.50 -3.17
N SER A 50 -0.38 5.81 -3.55
CA SER A 50 0.81 5.16 -2.99
C SER A 50 1.35 5.96 -1.80
N GLU A 51 1.60 5.28 -0.68
CA GLU A 51 2.22 5.87 0.52
C GLU A 51 3.74 5.91 0.37
N THR A 52 4.22 6.65 -0.62
CA THR A 52 5.64 6.83 -0.90
C THR A 52 5.96 8.30 -1.08
N PHE A 53 7.25 8.63 -1.09
CA PHE A 53 7.69 9.93 -1.58
C PHE A 53 7.13 10.17 -2.99
N GLN A 54 6.56 11.36 -3.22
CA GLN A 54 5.98 11.74 -4.50
C GLN A 54 6.39 13.16 -4.88
N ASN A 55 6.88 13.32 -6.11
CA ASN A 55 7.10 14.63 -6.72
C ASN A 55 5.88 14.96 -7.56
N LEU A 56 5.08 15.95 -7.15
CA LEU A 56 3.93 16.40 -7.94
C LEU A 56 4.41 17.23 -9.15
N ASN A 57 5.42 18.06 -8.93
CA ASN A 57 6.12 18.83 -9.97
C ASN A 57 7.55 19.14 -9.51
N LYS A 58 8.31 19.91 -10.30
CA LYS A 58 9.70 20.30 -9.98
C LYS A 58 9.85 21.03 -8.64
N TYR A 59 8.77 21.62 -8.14
CA TYR A 59 8.78 22.51 -6.98
C TYR A 59 8.04 21.94 -5.79
N THR A 60 7.24 20.88 -5.92
CA THR A 60 6.35 20.39 -4.86
C THR A 60 6.55 18.90 -4.64
N CYS A 61 7.00 18.56 -3.44
CA CYS A 61 7.30 17.19 -3.05
C CYS A 61 6.49 16.82 -1.80
N PHE A 62 5.98 15.59 -1.76
CA PHE A 62 5.19 15.01 -0.67
C PHE A 62 5.93 13.85 -0.02
N PHE A 63 5.96 13.83 1.31
CA PHE A 63 6.65 12.83 2.11
C PHE A 63 5.70 12.23 3.15
N PRO A 64 5.44 10.93 3.10
CA PRO A 64 4.64 10.24 4.11
C PRO A 64 5.51 9.84 5.31
N PHE A 65 5.03 10.11 6.52
CA PHE A 65 5.62 9.61 7.76
C PHE A 65 4.53 9.03 8.65
N ASN A 66 4.88 7.99 9.39
CA ASN A 66 4.01 7.49 10.45
C ASN A 66 4.29 8.29 11.73
N ASN A 67 3.23 8.77 12.39
CA ASN A 67 3.35 9.37 13.71
C ASN A 67 3.59 8.29 14.79
N LYS A 68 3.74 8.71 16.05
CA LYS A 68 3.95 7.78 17.19
C LYS A 68 2.83 6.75 17.38
N GLU A 69 1.64 6.99 16.83
CA GLU A 69 0.48 6.10 16.87
C GLU A 69 0.33 5.24 15.59
N ASN A 70 1.36 5.18 14.74
CA ASN A 70 1.31 4.52 13.42
C ASN A 70 0.23 5.06 12.47
N LYS A 71 -0.26 6.28 12.68
CA LYS A 71 -1.14 6.98 11.73
C LYS A 71 -0.28 7.66 10.67
N LEU A 72 -0.69 7.49 9.40
CA LEU A 72 -0.04 8.11 8.25
C LEU A 72 -0.28 9.63 8.27
N GLN A 73 0.80 10.41 8.28
CA GLN A 73 0.80 11.85 8.13
C GLN A 73 1.60 12.26 6.90
N TRP A 74 1.02 13.14 6.08
CA TRP A 74 1.67 13.66 4.88
C TRP A 74 2.25 15.04 5.15
N PHE A 75 3.51 15.21 4.81
CA PHE A 75 4.19 16.50 4.78
C PHE A 75 4.45 16.88 3.34
N PHE A 76 4.52 18.17 3.06
CA PHE A 76 4.92 18.66 1.74
C PHE A 76 5.91 19.80 1.89
N THR A 77 6.78 19.94 0.89
CA THR A 77 7.69 21.08 0.79
C THR A 77 7.57 21.72 -0.58
N LYS A 78 7.87 23.02 -0.63
CA LYS A 78 8.04 23.76 -1.87
C LYS A 78 9.50 24.16 -2.04
N ILE A 79 10.14 23.65 -3.09
CA ILE A 79 11.47 24.08 -3.51
C ILE A 79 11.27 25.37 -4.30
N LYS A 80 11.96 26.45 -3.90
CA LYS A 80 11.95 27.73 -4.62
C LYS A 80 12.94 27.69 -5.78
#